data_AF-A0ABD0PQY5-F1
#
_entry.id   AF-A0ABD0PQY5-F1
#
_cell.length_a   1.000
_cell.length_b   1.000
_cell.length_c   1.000
_cell.angle_alpha   90.00
_cell.angle_beta   90.00
_cell.angle_gamma   90.00
#
_symmetry.space_group_name_H-M   'P 1'
#
loop_
_entity.id
_entity.type
_entity.pdbx_description
1 polymer ?
#
loop_
_entity_poly.entity_id
_entity_poly.type
_entity_poly.pdbx_seq_one_letter_code
_entity_poly.pdbx_strand_id
1 'polypeptide(L)' 'GVIDYIFYSRPQLNVLGVLGPLDTNWLLENNISGCPHPHIPSDHFSLFAQLELVLPYPPLLNGVHLAGH' A
#
# COMPACT_ATOMS: atom_id res chain seq x y z
N GLY A 1 5.61 7.69 15.75
CA GLY A 1 6.70 6.96 15.05
C GLY A 1 6.10 5.85 14.20
N VAL A 2 6.87 5.19 13.34
CA VAL A 2 6.34 4.14 12.45
C VAL A 2 6.39 2.77 13.15
N ILE A 3 5.22 2.19 13.41
CA ILE A 3 5.09 0.86 14.04
C ILE A 3 4.15 -0.10 13.27
N ASP A 4 3.47 0.40 12.24
CA ASP A 4 2.61 -0.38 11.35
C ASP A 4 3.32 -0.62 10.01
N TYR A 5 3.15 -1.83 9.46
CA TYR A 5 3.81 -2.25 8.22
C TYR A 5 2.91 -3.18 7.40
N ILE A 6 2.96 -3.06 6.07
CA ILE A 6 2.44 -4.07 5.14
C ILE A 6 3.65 -4.77 4.51
N PHE A 7 3.88 -6.02 4.88
CA PHE A 7 4.89 -6.87 4.24
C PHE A 7 4.29 -7.61 3.03
N TYR A 8 5.10 -7.83 2.00
CA TYR A 8 4.70 -8.53 0.78
C TYR A 8 5.82 -9.44 0.26
N SER A 9 5.45 -10.46 -0.50
CA SER A 9 6.37 -11.46 -1.06
C SER A 9 7.03 -10.97 -2.35
N ARG A 10 8.36 -11.07 -2.44
CA ARG A 10 9.12 -10.88 -3.68
C ARG A 10 9.60 -12.24 -4.21
N PRO A 11 9.66 -12.46 -5.54
CA PRO A 11 9.39 -11.51 -6.63
C PRO A 11 7.92 -11.43 -7.08
N GLN A 12 6.99 -12.10 -6.41
CA GLN A 12 5.61 -12.25 -6.89
C GLN A 12 4.77 -10.99 -6.78
N LEU A 13 5.09 -10.05 -5.89
CA LEU A 13 4.34 -8.81 -5.74
C LEU A 13 5.23 -7.60 -6.01
N ASN A 14 4.80 -6.76 -6.95
CA ASN A 14 5.36 -5.43 -7.17
C ASN A 14 4.52 -4.39 -6.43
N VAL A 15 5.16 -3.32 -5.95
CA VAL A 15 4.46 -2.15 -5.39
C VAL A 15 4.28 -1.14 -6.51
N LEU A 16 3.03 -0.89 -6.91
CA LEU A 16 2.70 0.11 -7.92
C LEU A 16 2.59 1.52 -7.32
N GLY A 17 2.12 1.61 -6.07
CA GLY A 17 1.96 2.88 -5.37
C GLY A 17 1.54 2.69 -3.92
N VAL A 18 1.69 3.76 -3.14
CA VAL A 18 1.26 3.83 -1.74
C VAL A 18 0.53 5.15 -1.48
N LEU A 19 -0.41 5.14 -0.54
CA LEU A 19 -0.99 6.38 -0.04
C LEU A 19 0.08 7.12 0.78
N GLY A 20 0.33 8.37 0.42
CA GLY A 20 1.23 9.24 1.16
C GLY A 20 0.70 9.63 2.55
N PRO A 21 1.51 10.32 3.36
CA PRO A 21 1.06 10.83 4.65
C PRO A 21 -0.06 11.87 4.48
N LEU A 22 -0.83 12.09 5.55
CA LEU A 22 -1.72 13.24 5.63
C LEU A 22 -0.91 14.54 5.53
N ASP A 23 -1.48 15.58 4.90
CA ASP A 23 -0.82 16.86 4.73
C ASP A 23 -0.43 17.47 6.08
N THR A 24 0.87 17.68 6.26
CA THR A 24 1.43 18.25 7.49
C THR A 24 1.01 19.70 7.70
N ASN A 25 0.78 20.47 6.63
CA ASN A 25 0.33 21.85 6.75
C ASN A 25 -1.08 21.91 7.31
N TRP A 26 -1.98 21.04 6.84
CA TRP A 26 -3.33 20.93 7.37
C TRP A 26 -3.33 20.59 8.87
N LEU A 27 -2.44 19.68 9.32
CA LEU A 27 -2.30 19.36 10.74
C LEU A 27 -1.86 20.58 11.57
N LEU A 28 -0.89 21.34 11.08
CA LEU A 28 -0.39 22.55 11.73
C LEU A 28 -1.47 23.65 11.79
N GLU A 29 -2.13 23.93 10.67
CA GLU A 29 -3.19 24.94 10.55
C GLU A 29 -4.37 24.65 11.48
N ASN A 30 -4.68 23.37 11.70
CA ASN A 30 -5.76 22.94 12.60
C ASN A 30 -5.29 22.67 14.04
N ASN A 31 -4.02 22.99 14.37
CA ASN A 31 -3.42 22.78 15.70
C ASN A 31 -3.56 21.34 16.23
N ILE A 32 -3.48 20.35 15.33
CA ILE A 32 -3.57 18.94 15.71
C ILE A 32 -2.18 18.46 16.12
N SER A 33 -1.96 18.34 17.43
CA SER A 33 -0.69 17.87 18.02
C SER A 33 -0.68 16.37 18.35
N GLY A 34 -1.83 15.70 18.26
CA GLY A 34 -2.00 14.29 18.59
C GLY A 34 -3.32 13.74 18.08
N CYS A 35 -3.43 12.42 18.08
CA CYS A 35 -4.61 11.67 17.67
C CYS A 35 -4.99 10.66 18.78
N PRO A 36 -6.27 10.20 18.87
CA PRO A 36 -7.39 10.56 17.99
C PRO A 36 -7.85 12.01 18.14
N HIS A 37 -8.57 12.52 17.14
CA HIS A 37 -9.11 13.88 17.03
C HIS A 37 -10.54 13.80 16.45
N PRO A 38 -11.46 14.77 16.65
CA PRO A 38 -12.82 14.71 16.07
C PRO A 38 -12.89 14.42 14.56
N HIS A 39 -11.85 14.78 13.81
CA HIS A 39 -11.70 14.49 12.37
C HIS A 39 -10.76 13.32 12.04
N ILE A 40 -10.08 12.75 13.04
CA ILE A 40 -9.15 11.62 12.89
C ILE A 40 -9.53 10.56 13.94
N PRO A 41 -10.28 9.52 13.55
CA PRO A 41 -10.94 8.63 14.52
C PRO A 41 -10.00 7.63 15.21
N SER A 42 -8.71 7.58 14.86
CA SER A 42 -7.69 6.69 15.43
C SER A 42 -6.40 7.46 15.69
N ASP A 43 -5.58 6.98 16.63
CA ASP A 43 -4.21 7.43 16.89
C ASP A 43 -3.19 6.93 15.85
N HIS A 44 -3.60 6.04 14.94
CA HIS A 44 -2.80 5.55 13.83
C HIS A 44 -3.40 5.97 12.47
N PHE A 45 -2.52 6.29 11.51
CA PHE A 45 -2.93 6.52 10.13
C PHE A 45 -2.92 5.21 9.34
N SER A 46 -3.93 5.03 8.47
CA SER A 46 -4.04 3.81 7.67
C SER A 46 -2.90 3.69 6.66
N LEU A 47 -2.37 2.47 6.51
CA LEU A 47 -1.53 2.11 5.39
C LEU A 47 -2.39 1.63 4.23
N PHE A 48 -2.08 2.10 3.02
CA PHE A 48 -2.72 1.65 1.79
C PHE A 48 -1.67 1.49 0.70
N ALA A 49 -1.66 0.35 0.03
CA ALA A 49 -0.72 0.04 -1.04
C ALA A 49 -1.44 -0.64 -2.20
N GLN A 50 -1.09 -0.26 -3.43
CA GLN A 50 -1.50 -0.95 -4.63
C GLN A 50 -0.40 -1.94 -5.02
N LEU A 51 -0.75 -3.22 -5.10
CA LEU A 51 0.17 -4.29 -5.45
C LEU A 51 -0.23 -4.92 -6.78
N GLU A 52 0.76 -5.30 -7.57
CA GLU A 52 0.61 -6.13 -8.77
C GLU A 52 1.13 -7.54 -8.50
N LEU A 53 0.31 -8.56 -8.80
CA LEU A 53 0.70 -9.95 -8.72
C LEU A 53 1.34 -10.41 -10.03
N VAL A 54 2.63 -10.71 -9.96
CA VAL A 54 3.42 -11.34 -11.02
C VAL A 54 3.31 -12.85 -10.88
N LEU A 55 2.49 -13.47 -11.72
CA LEU A 55 2.43 -14.92 -11.81
C LEU A 55 3.65 -15.44 -12.58
N PRO A 56 4.31 -16.52 -12.11
CA PRO A 56 5.29 -17.19 -12.95
C PRO A 56 4.58 -17.68 -14.22
N TYR A 57 5.18 -17.46 -15.38
CA TYR A 57 4.69 -18.10 -16.60
C TYR A 57 4.60 -19.61 -16.33
N PRO A 58 3.47 -20.28 -16.63
CA PRO A 58 3.46 -21.73 -16.60
C PRO A 58 4.59 -22.20 -17.53
N PRO A 59 5.34 -23.26 -17.15
CA PRO A 59 6.35 -23.80 -18.04
C PRO A 59 5.70 -24.08 -19.40
N LEU A 60 6.41 -23.75 -20.49
CA LEU A 60 5.98 -24.04 -21.85
C LEU A 60 5.62 -25.53 -21.96
N LEU A 61 4.33 -25.83 -21.92
CA LEU A 61 3.82 -27.14 -22.31
C LEU A 61 3.47 -27.01 -23.80
N ASN A 62 4.37 -27.47 -24.65
CA ASN A 62 4.17 -27.59 -26.11
C ASN A 62 3.94 -26.28 -26.88
N GLY A 63 4.58 -25.17 -26.49
CA GLY A 63 4.71 -23.99 -27.36
C GLY A 63 3.44 -23.17 -27.60
N VAL A 64 2.34 -23.42 -26.88
CA VAL A 64 1.13 -22.60 -26.96
C VAL A 64 1.09 -21.63 -25.78
N HIS A 65 1.26 -20.34 -26.06
CA HIS A 65 0.95 -19.28 -25.11
C HIS A 65 -0.57 -19.17 -24.97
N LEU A 66 -1.11 -19.48 -23.79
CA LEU A 66 -2.44 -19.01 -23.41
C LEU A 66 -2.27 -17.60 -22.85
N ALA A 67 -2.78 -16.60 -23.57
CA ALA A 67 -2.90 -15.25 -23.06
C ALA A 67 -3.89 -15.26 -21.89
N GLY A 68 -3.41 -14.95 -20.69
CA GLY A 68 -4.26 -14.77 -19.51
C GLY A 68 -5.13 -13.53 -19.69
N HIS A 69 -6.45 -13.74 -19.61
CA HIS A 69 -7.46 -12.71 -19.39
C HIS A 69 -7.36 -12.13 -17.98
#